data_AF-A0A8C6VII1-F1
#
_entry.id   AF-A0A8C6VII1-F1
#
_cell.length_a   1.000
_cell.length_b   1.000
_cell.length_c   1.000
_cell.angle_alpha   90.00
_cell.angle_beta   90.00
_cell.angle_gamma   90.00
#
_symmetry.space_group_name_H-M   'P 1'
#
loop_
_entity.id
_entity.type
_entity.pdbx_description
1 polymer ?
#
loop_
_entity_poly.entity_id
_entity_poly.type
_entity_poly.pdbx_seq_one_letter_code
_entity_poly.pdbx_strand_id
1 'polypeptide(L)'
;VGSRCNYHLLFFSHPGSSLLAKTRHQINRASRTELANSFLQLRDEYLLLKKLTQKQENKIKRMGTKLSRLSHDRAQQETRNRRPGSFIQNAVRNLDLEEGLEEMQERVWDLERLNQRLRSHLLFYKQQIQLQGCSRHCPYGHITAKVNTGFHRPHTSPREGPKKSYKGKKVGELDVSIAGKVLG
;
A
#
# COMPACT_ATOMS: atom_id res chain seq x y z
N VAL A 1 52.52 -30.53 40.74
CA VAL A 1 52.15 -29.24 40.12
C VAL A 1 51.42 -29.55 38.83
N GLY A 2 50.14 -29.20 38.73
CA GLY A 2 49.32 -29.55 37.56
C GLY A 2 47.92 -28.97 37.70
N SER A 3 47.84 -27.67 37.49
CA SER A 3 46.66 -26.82 37.68
C SER A 3 45.56 -27.07 36.65
N ARG A 4 44.33 -27.12 37.16
CA ARG A 4 43.11 -26.49 36.63
C ARG A 4 42.70 -26.82 35.19
N CYS A 5 41.77 -27.75 35.06
CA CYS A 5 40.71 -27.65 34.04
C CYS A 5 39.44 -27.17 34.74
N ASN A 6 39.33 -25.86 34.95
CA ASN A 6 38.08 -25.23 35.31
C ASN A 6 37.33 -25.00 34.00
N TYR A 7 36.47 -25.96 33.62
CA TYR A 7 35.60 -25.83 32.47
C TYR A 7 34.62 -24.68 32.74
N HIS A 8 35.01 -23.48 32.32
CA HIS A 8 34.22 -22.49 31.59
C HIS A 8 32.68 -22.57 31.73
N LEU A 9 32.16 -22.65 32.96
CA LEU A 9 30.73 -22.64 33.27
C LEU A 9 30.28 -21.22 33.66
N LEU A 10 30.73 -20.21 32.92
CA LEU A 10 30.39 -18.81 33.19
C LEU A 10 30.08 -18.01 31.93
N PHE A 11 29.43 -18.59 30.92
CA PHE A 11 28.96 -17.77 29.80
C PHE A 11 27.65 -18.25 29.16
N PHE A 12 26.63 -18.51 29.97
CA PHE A 12 25.23 -18.42 29.52
C PHE A 12 24.33 -17.94 30.67
N SER A 13 24.73 -16.84 31.32
CA SER A 13 23.76 -16.08 32.10
C SER A 13 22.82 -15.43 31.10
N HIS A 14 21.63 -16.02 30.91
CA HIS A 14 20.60 -15.52 30.01
C HIS A 14 20.27 -14.06 30.39
N PRO A 15 20.61 -13.05 29.55
CA PRO A 15 20.31 -11.65 29.85
C PRO A 15 18.80 -11.38 29.91
N GLY A 16 17.97 -12.33 29.44
CA GLY A 16 16.53 -12.24 29.41
C GLY A 16 15.85 -12.23 30.80
N SER A 17 16.40 -12.87 31.83
CA SER A 17 15.68 -13.01 33.13
C SER A 17 15.54 -11.67 33.87
N SER A 18 16.60 -10.86 33.88
CA SER A 18 16.65 -9.51 34.46
C SER A 18 15.77 -8.52 33.71
N LEU A 19 15.82 -8.56 32.37
CA LEU A 19 14.98 -7.72 31.50
C LEU A 19 13.49 -8.06 31.68
N LEU A 20 13.13 -9.34 31.66
CA LEU A 20 11.74 -9.78 31.86
C LEU A 20 11.19 -9.39 33.23
N ALA A 21 12.00 -9.46 34.29
CA ALA A 21 11.60 -9.01 35.62
C ALA A 21 11.31 -7.49 35.66
N LYS A 22 12.15 -6.69 34.99
CA LYS A 22 11.97 -5.23 34.87
C LYS A 22 10.73 -4.89 34.04
N THR A 23 10.53 -5.57 32.90
CA THR A 23 9.34 -5.39 32.05
C THR A 23 8.06 -5.74 32.80
N ARG A 24 8.05 -6.85 33.56
CA ARG A 24 6.90 -7.22 34.41
C ARG A 24 6.60 -6.16 35.48
N HIS A 25 7.65 -5.62 36.11
CA HIS A 25 7.48 -4.57 37.11
C HIS A 25 6.93 -3.27 36.50
N GLN A 26 7.35 -2.92 35.28
CA GLN A 26 6.80 -1.78 34.52
C GLN A 26 5.33 -2.01 34.12
N ILE A 27 4.98 -3.21 33.64
CA ILE A 27 3.60 -3.58 33.28
C ILE A 27 2.68 -3.47 34.51
N ASN A 28 3.14 -3.94 35.68
CA ASN A 28 2.34 -3.89 36.91
C ASN A 28 2.13 -2.46 37.45
N ARG A 29 3.00 -1.51 37.08
CA ARG A 29 2.88 -0.10 37.48
C ARG A 29 2.08 0.74 36.48
N ALA A 30 1.93 0.26 35.25
CA ALA A 30 1.21 0.96 34.19
C ALA A 30 -0.31 0.92 34.40
N SER A 31 -0.99 1.99 34.02
CA SER A 31 -2.45 2.02 34.01
C SER A 31 -3.03 1.15 32.89
N ARG A 32 -4.28 0.73 33.04
CA ARG A 32 -4.97 -0.12 32.04
C ARG A 32 -5.02 0.53 30.66
N THR A 33 -5.16 1.85 30.58
CA THR A 33 -5.24 2.61 29.33
C THR A 33 -3.88 2.70 28.64
N GLU A 34 -2.81 2.94 29.41
CA GLU A 34 -1.43 2.92 28.89
C GLU A 34 -1.08 1.54 28.35
N LEU A 35 -1.42 0.47 29.08
CA LEU A 35 -1.15 -0.90 28.63
C LEU A 35 -1.89 -1.24 27.33
N ALA A 36 -3.14 -0.80 27.19
CA ALA A 36 -3.92 -0.99 25.96
C ALA A 36 -3.29 -0.25 24.77
N ASN A 37 -2.82 0.98 24.98
CA ASN A 37 -2.15 1.76 23.94
C ASN A 37 -0.80 1.14 23.55
N SER A 38 0.03 0.73 24.53
CA SER A 38 1.29 0.04 24.27
C SER A 38 1.09 -1.28 23.54
N PHE A 39 0.03 -2.05 23.87
CA PHE A 39 -0.30 -3.27 23.16
C PHE A 39 -0.68 -3.00 21.70
N LEU A 40 -1.46 -1.94 21.43
CA LEU A 40 -1.81 -1.54 20.07
C LEU A 40 -0.56 -1.14 19.26
N GLN A 41 0.29 -0.29 19.84
CA GLN A 41 1.55 0.12 19.21
C GLN A 41 2.46 -1.07 18.93
N LEU A 42 2.67 -1.95 19.91
CA LEU A 42 3.52 -3.13 19.76
C LEU A 42 2.98 -4.07 18.69
N ARG A 43 1.65 -4.20 18.56
CA ARG A 43 1.02 -4.98 17.51
C ARG A 43 1.32 -4.40 16.13
N ASP A 44 1.25 -3.09 15.98
CA ASP A 44 1.53 -2.41 14.71
C ASP A 44 3.01 -2.52 14.33
N GLU A 45 3.92 -2.37 15.30
CA GLU A 45 5.35 -2.59 15.14
C GLU A 45 5.67 -4.03 14.74
N TYR A 46 5.03 -5.02 15.38
CA TYR A 46 5.17 -6.43 15.02
C TYR A 46 4.69 -6.71 13.59
N LEU A 47 3.56 -6.12 13.19
CA LEU A 47 3.05 -6.26 11.83
C LEU A 47 4.00 -5.61 10.80
N LEU A 48 4.62 -4.49 11.13
CA LEU A 48 5.65 -3.86 10.29
C LEU A 48 6.88 -4.77 10.15
N LEU A 49 7.37 -5.31 11.27
CA LEU A 49 8.51 -6.22 11.28
C LEU A 49 8.25 -7.45 10.41
N LYS A 50 7.07 -8.08 10.54
CA LYS A 50 6.67 -9.22 9.71
C LYS A 50 6.69 -8.89 8.21
N LYS A 51 6.23 -7.71 7.83
CA LYS A 51 6.28 -7.25 6.42
C LYS A 51 7.71 -7.10 5.91
N LEU A 52 8.59 -6.49 6.70
CA LEU A 52 9.99 -6.31 6.34
C LEU A 52 10.72 -7.65 6.20
N THR A 53 10.51 -8.57 7.15
CA THR A 53 11.06 -9.92 7.09
C THR A 53 10.57 -10.67 5.85
N GLN A 54 9.26 -10.61 5.53
CA GLN A 54 8.72 -11.24 4.33
C GLN A 54 9.33 -10.65 3.05
N LYS A 55 9.51 -9.32 2.99
CA LYS A 55 10.15 -8.65 1.86
C LYS A 55 11.59 -9.13 1.68
N GLN A 56 12.33 -9.22 2.78
CA GLN A 56 13.72 -9.70 2.75
C GLN A 56 13.81 -11.17 2.36
N GLU A 57 12.93 -12.03 2.89
CA GLU A 57 12.86 -13.45 2.52
C GLU A 57 12.60 -13.62 1.02
N ASN A 58 11.65 -12.85 0.47
CA ASN A 58 11.36 -12.87 -0.97
C ASN A 58 12.57 -12.43 -1.80
N LYS A 59 13.31 -11.41 -1.34
CA LYS A 59 14.56 -10.98 -1.99
C LYS A 59 15.62 -12.08 -1.95
N ILE A 60 15.82 -12.74 -0.80
CA ILE A 60 16.75 -13.86 -0.66
C ILE A 60 16.38 -15.00 -1.61
N LYS A 61 15.09 -15.36 -1.70
CA LYS A 61 14.61 -16.40 -2.62
C LYS A 61 14.91 -16.05 -4.07
N ARG A 62 14.64 -14.80 -4.50
CA ARG A 62 14.95 -14.33 -5.86
C ARG A 62 16.46 -14.33 -6.13
N MET A 63 17.28 -13.87 -5.20
CA MET A 63 18.73 -13.94 -5.35
C MET A 63 19.20 -15.41 -5.44
N GLY A 64 18.63 -16.29 -4.64
CA GLY A 64 18.93 -17.73 -4.67
C GLY A 64 18.62 -18.36 -6.02
N THR A 65 17.46 -18.06 -6.62
CA THR A 65 17.14 -18.57 -7.97
C THR A 65 18.05 -17.97 -9.03
N LYS A 66 18.38 -16.68 -8.96
CA LYS A 66 19.35 -16.04 -9.88
C LYS A 66 20.73 -16.69 -9.80
N LEU A 67 21.25 -16.90 -8.59
CA LEU A 67 22.54 -17.56 -8.38
C LEU A 67 22.54 -19.00 -8.92
N SER A 68 21.48 -19.78 -8.69
CA SER A 68 21.37 -21.13 -9.25
C SER A 68 21.38 -21.14 -10.78
N ARG A 69 20.70 -20.20 -11.44
CA ARG A 69 20.73 -20.06 -12.91
C ARG A 69 22.14 -19.74 -13.40
N LEU A 70 22.78 -18.73 -12.82
CA LEU A 70 24.15 -18.34 -13.18
C LEU A 70 25.14 -19.48 -12.98
N SER A 71 25.01 -20.25 -11.90
CA SER A 71 25.87 -21.40 -11.63
C SER A 71 25.67 -22.51 -12.67
N HIS A 72 24.43 -22.74 -13.11
CA HIS A 72 24.12 -23.71 -14.16
C HIS A 72 24.65 -23.27 -15.53
N ASP A 73 24.40 -22.00 -15.90
CA ASP A 73 24.86 -21.42 -17.15
C ASP A 73 26.39 -21.42 -17.23
N ARG A 74 27.07 -21.08 -16.13
CA ARG A 74 28.53 -21.16 -16.02
C ARG A 74 29.03 -22.59 -16.22
N ALA A 75 28.40 -23.59 -15.59
CA ALA A 75 28.79 -24.99 -15.73
C ALA A 75 28.60 -25.50 -17.17
N GLN A 76 27.48 -25.16 -17.82
CA GLN A 76 27.20 -25.52 -19.23
C GLN A 76 28.11 -24.79 -20.23
N GLN A 77 28.55 -23.58 -19.90
CA GLN A 77 29.44 -22.79 -20.75
C GLN A 77 30.90 -23.23 -20.60
N GLU A 78 31.33 -23.62 -19.39
CA GLU A 78 32.66 -24.19 -19.13
C GLU A 78 32.87 -25.51 -19.89
N THR A 79 31.82 -26.31 -20.06
CA THR A 79 31.86 -27.49 -20.93
C THR A 79 31.87 -27.16 -22.43
N ARG A 80 31.35 -25.99 -22.85
CA ARG A 80 31.24 -25.59 -24.26
C ARG A 80 32.36 -24.67 -24.79
N ASN A 81 32.95 -23.79 -23.99
CA ASN A 81 33.86 -22.73 -24.46
C ASN A 81 34.95 -22.35 -23.44
N ARG A 82 36.22 -22.46 -23.84
CA ARG A 82 37.44 -22.16 -23.05
C ARG A 82 37.86 -20.67 -22.97
N ARG A 83 36.96 -19.69 -23.14
CA ARG A 83 37.33 -18.25 -23.11
C ARG A 83 36.60 -17.49 -21.98
N PRO A 84 37.26 -17.21 -20.84
CA PRO A 84 36.62 -16.72 -19.63
C PRO A 84 36.32 -15.20 -19.59
N GLY A 85 36.84 -14.38 -20.51
CA GLY A 85 36.83 -12.91 -20.36
C GLY A 85 35.61 -12.15 -20.93
N SER A 86 35.03 -12.61 -22.05
CA SER A 86 33.94 -11.89 -22.75
C SER A 86 32.56 -12.14 -22.12
N PHE A 87 32.39 -13.29 -21.46
CA PHE A 87 31.12 -13.71 -20.89
C PHE A 87 30.74 -12.96 -19.61
N ILE A 88 31.71 -12.69 -18.72
CA ILE A 88 31.44 -12.03 -17.44
C ILE A 88 30.81 -10.65 -17.67
N GLN A 89 31.28 -9.90 -18.67
CA GLN A 89 30.74 -8.59 -18.99
C GLN A 89 29.31 -8.64 -19.55
N ASN A 90 29.00 -9.63 -20.41
CA ASN A 90 27.66 -9.80 -20.96
C ASN A 90 26.66 -10.34 -19.93
N ALA A 91 27.09 -11.28 -19.08
CA ALA A 91 26.26 -11.82 -18.00
C ALA A 91 25.93 -10.75 -16.95
N VAL A 92 26.92 -9.94 -16.55
CA VAL A 92 26.70 -8.81 -15.64
C VAL A 92 25.77 -7.78 -16.25
N ARG A 93 25.94 -7.43 -17.53
CA ARG A 93 25.07 -6.47 -18.23
C ARG A 93 23.63 -6.98 -18.36
N ASN A 94 23.42 -8.26 -18.62
CA ASN A 94 22.09 -8.86 -18.68
C ASN A 94 21.42 -8.91 -17.29
N LEU A 95 22.20 -9.18 -16.23
CA LEU A 95 21.74 -9.14 -14.84
C LEU A 95 21.25 -7.75 -14.43
N ASP A 96 22.00 -6.71 -14.77
CA ASP A 96 21.69 -5.32 -14.43
C ASP A 96 20.39 -4.86 -15.10
N LEU A 97 20.18 -5.27 -16.36
CA LEU A 97 18.95 -5.03 -17.09
C LEU A 97 17.76 -5.84 -16.53
N GLU A 98 17.97 -7.11 -16.15
CA GLU A 98 16.94 -7.96 -15.52
C GLU A 98 16.57 -7.45 -14.11
N GLU A 99 17.53 -6.95 -13.35
CA GLU A 99 17.31 -6.33 -12.04
C GLU A 99 16.49 -5.03 -12.15
N GLY A 100 16.82 -4.16 -13.12
CA GLY A 100 16.04 -2.94 -13.39
C GLY A 100 14.60 -3.21 -13.81
N LEU A 101 14.37 -4.26 -14.61
CA LEU A 101 13.02 -4.69 -15.00
C LEU A 101 12.21 -5.25 -13.83
N GLU A 102 12.83 -6.10 -13.00
CA GLU A 102 12.17 -6.67 -11.82
C GLU A 102 11.85 -5.60 -10.77
N GLU A 103 12.75 -4.65 -10.52
CA GLU A 103 12.48 -3.54 -9.59
C GLU A 103 11.32 -2.67 -10.08
N MET A 104 11.30 -2.35 -11.38
CA MET A 104 10.18 -1.63 -11.98
C MET A 104 8.86 -2.41 -11.85
N GLN A 105 8.87 -3.71 -12.10
CA GLN A 105 7.67 -4.55 -11.98
C GLN A 105 7.16 -4.60 -10.54
N GLU A 106 8.05 -4.72 -9.55
CA GLU A 106 7.68 -4.67 -8.14
C GLU A 106 7.09 -3.30 -7.76
N ARG A 107 7.68 -2.20 -8.24
CA ARG A 107 7.15 -0.84 -8.02
C ARG A 107 5.77 -0.64 -8.65
N VAL A 108 5.55 -1.12 -9.87
CA VAL A 108 4.24 -1.07 -10.54
C VAL A 108 3.21 -1.82 -9.71
N TRP A 109 3.54 -3.01 -9.23
CA TRP A 109 2.61 -3.84 -8.46
C TRP A 109 2.26 -3.22 -7.09
N ASP A 110 3.24 -2.64 -6.40
CA ASP A 110 3.02 -1.91 -5.15
C ASP A 110 2.15 -0.67 -5.37
N LEU A 111 2.39 0.09 -6.43
CA LEU A 111 1.58 1.25 -6.80
C LEU A 111 0.15 0.87 -7.15
N GLU A 112 -0.06 -0.20 -7.91
CA GLU A 112 -1.39 -0.73 -8.24
C GLU A 112 -2.15 -1.13 -6.98
N ARG A 113 -1.48 -1.82 -6.05
CA ARG A 113 -2.07 -2.23 -4.76
C ARG A 113 -2.47 -1.04 -3.91
N LEU A 114 -1.61 -0.01 -3.82
CA LEU A 114 -1.94 1.22 -3.09
C LEU A 114 -3.11 1.96 -3.76
N ASN A 115 -3.12 2.02 -5.09
CA ASN A 115 -4.18 2.67 -5.84
C ASN A 115 -5.52 1.93 -5.66
N GLN A 116 -5.54 0.60 -5.70
CA GLN A 116 -6.72 -0.21 -5.38
C GLN A 116 -7.22 0.07 -3.95
N ARG A 117 -6.32 0.12 -2.96
CA ARG A 117 -6.68 0.45 -1.58
C ARG A 117 -7.30 1.84 -1.46
N LEU A 118 -6.72 2.84 -2.12
CA LEU A 118 -7.26 4.20 -2.17
C LEU A 118 -8.64 4.23 -2.82
N ARG A 119 -8.84 3.51 -3.94
CA ARG A 119 -10.15 3.36 -4.57
C ARG A 119 -11.18 2.73 -3.63
N SER A 120 -10.81 1.69 -2.88
CA SER A 120 -11.69 1.09 -1.87
C SER A 120 -12.05 2.06 -0.75
N HIS A 121 -11.08 2.83 -0.25
CA HIS A 121 -11.34 3.87 0.77
C HIS A 121 -12.27 4.95 0.23
N LEU A 122 -12.02 5.45 -0.98
CA LEU A 122 -12.87 6.45 -1.64
C LEU A 122 -14.28 5.93 -1.85
N LEU A 123 -14.43 4.67 -2.27
CA LEU A 123 -15.73 4.03 -2.43
C LEU A 123 -16.47 3.91 -1.08
N PHE A 124 -15.75 3.52 -0.03
CA PHE A 124 -16.30 3.46 1.32
C PHE A 124 -16.79 4.83 1.81
N TYR A 125 -15.98 5.88 1.67
CA TYR A 125 -16.39 7.23 2.05
C TYR A 125 -17.54 7.76 1.19
N LYS A 126 -17.55 7.46 -0.12
CA LYS A 126 -18.67 7.79 -1.00
C LYS A 126 -19.96 7.14 -0.51
N GLN A 127 -19.93 5.86 -0.17
CA GLN A 127 -21.09 5.15 0.38
C GLN A 127 -21.49 5.74 1.74
N GLN A 128 -20.53 6.04 2.61
CA GLN A 128 -20.80 6.67 3.91
C GLN A 128 -21.50 8.02 3.77
N ILE A 129 -21.04 8.88 2.84
CA ILE A 129 -21.66 10.18 2.56
C ILE A 129 -23.05 10.01 1.94
N GLN A 130 -23.25 9.03 1.05
CA GLN A 130 -24.56 8.73 0.48
C GLN A 130 -25.55 8.26 1.55
N LEU A 131 -25.10 7.44 2.51
CA LEU A 131 -25.89 6.99 3.64
C LEU A 131 -26.17 8.12 4.63
N GLN A 132 -25.19 9.00 4.90
CA GLN A 132 -25.39 10.22 5.70
C GLN A 132 -26.35 11.21 5.01
N GLY A 133 -26.28 11.36 3.69
CA GLY A 133 -27.24 12.15 2.89
C GLY A 133 -28.62 11.50 2.77
N CYS A 134 -28.72 10.19 3.03
CA CYS A 134 -29.98 9.45 3.15
C CYS A 134 -30.58 9.55 4.57
N SER A 135 -29.84 10.09 5.54
CA SER A 135 -30.40 10.51 6.83
C SER A 135 -31.15 11.83 6.67
N ARG A 136 -32.30 11.75 5.99
CA ARG A 136 -33.39 12.72 6.16
C ARG A 136 -34.08 12.62 7.52
N HIS A 137 -33.47 11.94 8.50
CA HIS A 137 -33.91 11.95 9.89
C HIS A 137 -33.04 12.90 10.71
N CYS A 138 -32.96 14.17 10.30
CA CYS A 138 -32.67 15.25 11.23
C CYS A 138 -33.97 15.59 11.95
N PRO A 139 -34.11 15.36 13.27
CA PRO A 139 -35.33 15.71 14.03
C PRO A 139 -35.68 17.21 13.97
N TYR A 140 -34.79 18.04 13.42
CA TYR A 140 -34.94 19.48 13.24
C TYR A 140 -34.86 19.93 11.77
N GLY A 141 -34.92 19.01 10.80
CA GLY A 141 -34.86 19.34 9.36
C GLY A 141 -35.99 20.24 8.86
N HIS A 142 -37.08 20.36 9.64
CA HIS A 142 -38.17 21.30 9.38
C HIS A 142 -37.85 22.74 9.82
N ILE A 143 -36.83 22.96 10.65
CA ILE A 143 -36.48 24.28 11.13
C ILE A 143 -35.73 25.04 10.03
N THR A 144 -36.32 26.13 9.54
CA THR A 144 -35.71 27.00 8.55
C THR A 144 -34.63 27.87 9.21
N ALA A 145 -33.42 27.88 8.63
CA ALA A 145 -32.37 28.82 9.02
C ALA A 145 -32.87 30.27 8.89
N LYS A 146 -32.74 31.06 9.97
CA LYS A 146 -33.15 32.47 10.04
C LYS A 146 -32.11 33.42 9.44
N VAL A 147 -30.87 32.97 9.32
CA VAL A 147 -29.75 33.74 8.76
C VAL A 147 -29.31 33.06 7.47
N ASN A 148 -29.25 33.82 6.37
CA ASN A 148 -28.82 33.31 5.08
C ASN A 148 -27.28 33.21 5.07
N THR A 149 -26.76 31.99 5.24
CA THR A 149 -25.32 31.72 5.20
C THR A 149 -24.76 31.64 3.77
N GLY A 150 -25.54 31.98 2.74
CA GLY A 150 -25.08 31.98 1.34
C GLY A 150 -24.95 30.59 0.72
N PHE A 151 -25.24 29.51 1.46
CA PHE A 151 -25.21 28.14 0.96
C PHE A 151 -26.60 27.70 0.44
N HIS A 152 -26.63 27.19 -0.79
CA HIS A 152 -27.86 26.68 -1.40
C HIS A 152 -28.30 25.39 -0.69
N ARG A 153 -29.54 25.33 -0.19
CA ARG A 153 -30.06 24.09 0.42
C ARG A 153 -30.14 23.00 -0.65
N PRO A 154 -29.68 21.76 -0.36
CA PRO A 154 -29.95 20.63 -1.23
C PRO A 154 -31.46 20.46 -1.33
N HIS A 155 -31.99 20.53 -2.55
CA HIS A 155 -33.41 20.62 -2.85
C HIS A 155 -34.19 19.43 -2.24
N THR A 156 -34.93 19.68 -1.16
CA THR A 156 -35.85 18.73 -0.53
C THR A 156 -37.30 19.13 -0.75
N SER A 157 -37.73 19.35 -1.99
CA SER A 157 -39.17 19.39 -2.30
C SER A 157 -39.58 18.14 -3.06
N PRO A 158 -40.78 17.59 -2.81
CA PRO A 158 -41.41 16.62 -3.69
C PRO A 158 -41.58 17.24 -5.07
N ARG A 159 -41.13 16.50 -6.08
CA ARG A 159 -41.23 16.81 -7.51
C ARG A 159 -42.68 17.13 -7.90
N GLU A 160 -43.02 18.42 -8.00
CA GLU A 160 -44.16 18.85 -8.81
C GLU A 160 -43.70 19.00 -10.27
N GLY A 161 -44.40 18.31 -11.17
CA GLY A 161 -44.04 18.20 -12.58
C GLY A 161 -44.08 19.53 -13.35
N PRO A 162 -43.43 19.59 -14.52
CA PRO A 162 -43.32 20.83 -15.28
C PRO A 162 -44.65 21.17 -15.97
N LYS A 163 -45.22 22.34 -15.66
CA LYS A 163 -46.31 22.93 -16.46
C LYS A 163 -45.73 23.45 -17.77
N LYS A 164 -46.17 22.86 -18.89
CA LYS A 164 -45.88 23.32 -20.25
C LYS A 164 -46.42 24.74 -20.44
N SER A 165 -45.57 25.68 -20.84
CA SER A 165 -46.00 26.92 -21.49
C SER A 165 -45.30 27.01 -22.84
N TYR A 166 -46.09 26.77 -23.89
CA TYR A 166 -45.69 27.03 -25.26
C TYR A 166 -45.58 28.54 -25.47
N LYS A 167 -44.37 29.06 -25.69
CA LYS A 167 -44.17 30.27 -26.50
C LYS A 167 -42.95 30.04 -27.39
N GLY A 168 -43.24 29.84 -28.67
CA GLY A 168 -42.23 29.69 -29.70
C GLY A 168 -41.42 30.97 -29.89
N LYS A 169 -40.15 30.77 -30.24
CA LYS A 169 -39.41 31.62 -31.17
C LYS A 169 -38.61 30.68 -32.08
N LYS A 170 -38.86 30.80 -33.38
CA LYS A 170 -38.02 30.22 -34.45
C LYS A 170 -36.75 31.07 -34.60
N VAL A 171 -35.83 30.54 -35.42
CA VAL A 171 -34.59 31.12 -35.97
C VAL A 171 -33.36 30.79 -35.11
N GLY A 172 -32.32 30.12 -35.58
CA GLY A 172 -31.99 29.64 -36.91
C GLY A 172 -30.89 28.57 -36.82
N GLU A 173 -30.92 27.68 -37.79
CA GLU A 173 -30.01 26.56 -38.04
C GLU A 173 -28.64 27.10 -38.50
N LEU A 174 -27.57 26.64 -37.84
CA LEU A 174 -26.20 26.78 -38.35
C LEU A 174 -25.60 25.38 -38.39
N ASP A 175 -25.68 24.78 -39.57
CA ASP A 175 -24.90 23.60 -39.93
C ASP A 175 -23.42 23.97 -39.94
N VAL A 176 -22.63 23.33 -39.07
CA VAL A 176 -21.18 23.23 -39.25
C VAL A 176 -20.86 21.80 -39.60
N SER A 177 -20.88 21.55 -40.90
CA SER A 177 -20.31 20.36 -41.55
C SER A 177 -18.81 20.31 -41.29
N ILE A 178 -18.36 19.38 -40.43
CA ILE A 178 -16.95 19.02 -40.34
C ILE A 178 -16.64 18.07 -41.50
N ALA A 179 -16.15 18.65 -42.59
CA ALA A 179 -15.62 17.91 -43.73
C ALA A 179 -14.36 17.14 -43.30
N GLY A 180 -14.39 15.82 -43.50
CA GLY A 180 -13.23 14.96 -43.40
C GLY A 180 -12.15 15.39 -44.39
N LYS A 181 -10.90 15.41 -43.93
CA LYS A 181 -9.73 15.57 -44.78
C LYS A 181 -8.87 14.31 -44.67
N VAL A 182 -9.10 13.41 -45.61
CA VAL A 182 -8.15 12.38 -46.03
C VAL A 182 -7.12 13.05 -46.93
N LEU A 183 -5.87 13.07 -46.51
CA LEU A 183 -4.65 13.26 -47.29
C LEU A 183 -3.58 12.53 -46.45
N GLY A 184 -2.79 11.58 -46.93
CA GLY A 184 -2.33 11.17 -48.24
C GLY A 184 -1.01 10.45 -47.95
#